data_AF-A0A3B0VBB6-F1
#
_entry.id   AF-A0A3B0VBB6-F1
#
_cell.length_a   1.000
_cell.length_b   1.000
_cell.length_c   1.000
_cell.angle_alpha   90.00
_cell.angle_beta   90.00
_cell.angle_gamma   90.00
#
_symmetry.space_group_name_H-M   'P 1'
#
loop_
_entity.id
_entity.type
_entity.pdbx_description
1 polymer ?
#
loop_
_entity_poly.entity_id
_entity_poly.type
_entity_poly.pdbx_seq_one_letter_code
_entity_poly.pdbx_strand_id
1 'polypeptide(L)'
;DKKLNIIWLNPFGYQDIQADGRHSESAPLLRRDVLTNFPLLPRVLNKLSGAVSSRSYKSMMKKVVDGKKPRNVAKDFLKRKKLI
;
A
#
# COMPACT_ATOMS: atom_id res chain seq x y z
N ASP A 1 2.89 -18.15 11.95
CA ASP A 1 3.84 -17.15 11.40
C ASP A 1 5.28 -17.59 11.12
N LYS A 2 5.88 -18.58 11.80
CA LYS A 2 7.24 -19.06 11.44
C LYS A 2 7.36 -19.71 10.04
N LYS A 3 6.24 -19.98 9.35
CA LYS A 3 6.20 -20.78 8.12
C LYS A 3 6.45 -19.99 6.82
N LEU A 4 6.38 -18.65 6.84
CA LEU A 4 6.51 -17.82 5.62
C LEU A 4 7.69 -16.83 5.63
N ASN A 5 8.40 -16.69 6.76
CA ASN A 5 9.55 -15.79 6.92
C ASN A 5 9.33 -14.36 6.36
N ILE A 6 8.18 -13.77 6.68
CA ILE A 6 7.76 -12.43 6.23
C ILE A 6 7.82 -11.40 7.36
N ILE A 7 7.87 -10.14 6.95
CA ILE A 7 7.62 -8.96 7.80
C ILE A 7 6.42 -8.20 7.25
N TRP A 8 5.57 -7.73 8.17
CA TRP A 8 4.53 -6.76 7.89
C TRP A 8 5.11 -5.36 8.04
N LEU A 9 4.89 -4.52 7.04
CA LEU A 9 5.24 -3.11 7.11
C LEU A 9 4.04 -2.29 7.62
N ASN A 10 4.24 -0.98 7.76
CA ASN A 10 3.18 -0.11 8.25
C ASN A 10 2.01 -0.04 7.23
N PRO A 11 0.75 -0.03 7.68
CA PRO A 11 -0.42 0.07 6.81
C PRO A 11 -0.44 1.33 5.94
N PHE A 12 -1.06 1.23 4.77
CA PHE A 12 -1.20 2.36 3.82
C PHE A 12 -2.12 3.48 4.34
N GLY A 13 -3.00 3.18 5.29
CA GLY A 13 -3.87 4.16 5.96
C GLY A 13 -5.33 4.21 5.48
N TYR A 14 -5.74 3.35 4.54
CA TYR A 14 -7.16 3.15 4.24
C TYR A 14 -7.65 1.93 5.02
N GLN A 15 -8.87 2.05 5.51
CA GLN A 15 -9.58 0.95 6.16
C GLN A 15 -10.62 0.42 5.20
N ASP A 16 -10.76 -0.89 5.20
CA ASP A 16 -11.88 -1.58 4.58
C ASP A 16 -12.72 -2.28 5.65
N ILE A 17 -13.98 -2.54 5.35
CA ILE A 17 -14.90 -3.23 6.26
C ILE A 17 -15.26 -4.54 5.59
N GLN A 18 -14.89 -5.65 6.25
CA GLN A 18 -15.24 -6.98 5.79
C GLN A 18 -16.75 -7.23 5.92
N ALA A 19 -17.26 -8.24 5.20
CA ALA A 19 -18.69 -8.59 5.22
C ALA A 19 -19.24 -8.92 6.61
N ASP A 20 -18.37 -9.32 7.55
CA ASP A 20 -18.70 -9.62 8.95
C ASP A 20 -18.57 -8.40 9.89
N GLY A 21 -18.36 -7.19 9.35
CA GLY A 21 -18.24 -5.95 10.09
C GLY A 21 -16.85 -5.68 10.67
N ARG A 22 -15.86 -6.57 10.49
CA ARG A 22 -14.51 -6.33 10.98
C ARG A 22 -13.75 -5.33 10.09
N HIS A 23 -13.08 -4.39 10.73
CA HIS A 23 -12.10 -3.55 10.06
C HIS A 23 -10.93 -4.39 9.55
N SER A 24 -10.50 -4.17 8.33
CA SER A 24 -9.27 -4.73 7.77
C SER A 24 -8.32 -3.62 7.34
N GLU A 25 -7.04 -3.89 7.55
CA GLU A 25 -5.95 -3.01 7.15
C GLU A 25 -5.16 -3.64 6.01
N SER A 26 -4.74 -2.81 5.07
CA SER A 26 -3.84 -3.21 3.99
C SER A 26 -2.45 -2.66 4.23
N ALA A 27 -1.47 -3.56 4.27
CA ALA A 27 -0.07 -3.26 4.50
C ALA A 27 0.84 -4.01 3.51
N PRO A 28 2.01 -3.46 3.15
CA PRO A 28 3.00 -4.20 2.39
C PRO A 28 3.56 -5.39 3.20
N LEU A 29 3.80 -6.50 2.50
CA LEU A 29 4.47 -7.69 3.03
C LEU A 29 5.79 -7.89 2.30
N LEU A 30 6.86 -8.15 3.06
CA LEU A 30 8.17 -8.47 2.50
C LEU A 30 8.69 -9.78 3.08
N ARG A 31 9.34 -10.58 2.25
CA ARG A 31 10.13 -11.73 2.74
C ARG A 31 11.44 -11.22 3.34
N ARG A 32 11.90 -11.84 4.44
CA ARG A 32 13.13 -11.40 5.13
C ARG A 32 14.38 -11.56 4.28
N ASP A 33 14.43 -12.54 3.38
CA ASP A 33 15.58 -12.77 2.48
C ASP A 33 15.79 -11.64 1.46
N VAL A 34 14.72 -10.94 1.05
CA VAL A 34 14.81 -9.74 0.20
C VAL A 34 15.61 -8.63 0.89
N LEU A 35 15.58 -8.57 2.22
CA LEU A 35 16.26 -7.52 2.98
C LEU A 35 17.79 -7.68 2.99
N THR A 36 18.29 -8.89 2.73
CA THR A 36 19.74 -9.12 2.57
C THR A 36 20.29 -8.30 1.40
N ASN A 37 19.55 -8.26 0.28
CA ASN A 37 19.95 -7.52 -0.92
C ASN A 37 19.42 -6.08 -0.94
N PHE A 38 18.31 -5.81 -0.24
CA PHE A 38 17.64 -4.51 -0.24
C PHE A 38 17.32 -4.02 1.19
N PRO A 39 18.33 -3.73 2.03
CA PRO A 39 18.13 -3.39 3.44
C PRO A 39 17.35 -2.08 3.64
N LEU A 40 17.38 -1.18 2.66
CA LEU A 40 16.65 0.10 2.70
C LEU A 40 15.19 0.00 2.24
N LEU A 41 14.77 -1.13 1.66
CA LEU A 41 13.43 -1.28 1.11
C LEU A 41 12.30 -1.04 2.13
N PRO A 42 12.38 -1.54 3.39
CA PRO A 42 11.38 -1.21 4.41
C PRO A 42 11.26 0.28 4.68
N ARG A 43 12.39 0.99 4.74
CA ARG A 43 12.42 2.45 4.97
C ARG A 43 11.74 3.21 3.82
N VAL A 44 11.95 2.77 2.58
CA VAL A 44 11.30 3.39 1.41
C VAL A 44 9.81 3.10 1.39
N LEU A 45 9.41 1.83 1.57
CA LEU A 45 8.00 1.44 1.54
C LEU A 45 7.19 2.03 2.70
N ASN A 46 7.80 2.18 3.89
CA ASN A 46 7.15 2.84 5.03
C ASN A 46 6.84 4.32 4.79
N LYS A 47 7.41 4.97 3.77
CA LYS A 47 6.96 6.32 3.34
C LYS A 47 5.52 6.33 2.83
N LEU A 48 4.99 5.17 2.45
CA LEU A 48 3.58 5.00 2.05
C LEU A 48 2.64 4.87 3.25
N SER A 49 3.18 4.75 4.46
CA SER A 49 2.39 4.62 5.67
C SER A 49 1.48 5.82 5.86
N GLY A 50 0.19 5.57 6.04
CA GLY A 50 -0.83 6.63 6.19
C GLY A 50 -1.05 7.50 4.94
N ALA A 51 -0.34 7.27 3.83
CA ALA A 51 -0.40 8.13 2.66
C ALA A 51 -1.73 7.99 1.90
N VAL A 52 -2.36 6.81 1.96
CA VAL A 52 -3.55 6.44 1.20
C VAL A 52 -4.76 6.41 2.13
N SER A 53 -5.47 7.52 2.26
CA SER A 53 -6.78 7.56 2.94
C SER A 53 -7.87 6.78 2.18
N SER A 54 -8.94 6.36 2.85
CA SER A 54 -10.10 5.71 2.21
C SER A 54 -10.72 6.57 1.11
N ARG A 55 -10.75 7.91 1.27
CA ARG A 55 -11.22 8.84 0.23
C ARG A 55 -10.33 8.82 -1.01
N SER A 56 -9.01 8.88 -0.83
CA SER A 56 -8.07 8.81 -1.96
C SER A 56 -8.08 7.45 -2.64
N TYR A 57 -8.24 6.36 -1.87
CA TYR A 57 -8.37 5.01 -2.42
C TYR A 57 -9.60 4.90 -3.33
N LYS A 58 -10.79 5.28 -2.84
CA LYS A 58 -12.03 5.29 -3.63
C LYS A 58 -11.91 6.15 -4.89
N SER A 59 -11.28 7.32 -4.80
CA SER A 59 -11.05 8.20 -5.96
C SER A 59 -10.10 7.57 -7.00
N MET A 60 -9.03 6.90 -6.56
CA MET A 60 -8.13 6.17 -7.46
C MET A 60 -8.84 4.99 -8.12
N MET A 61 -9.61 4.21 -7.35
CA MET A 61 -10.35 3.06 -7.87
C MET A 61 -11.38 3.49 -8.91
N LYS A 62 -12.14 4.56 -8.64
CA LYS A 62 -13.07 5.14 -9.63
C LYS A 62 -12.38 5.49 -10.94
N LYS A 63 -11.21 6.13 -10.90
CA LYS A 63 -10.44 6.47 -12.11
C LYS A 63 -10.06 5.23 -12.92
N VAL A 64 -9.75 4.13 -12.26
CA VAL A 64 -9.43 2.86 -12.93
C VAL A 64 -10.68 2.26 -13.58
N VAL A 65 -11.81 2.24 -12.85
CA VAL A 65 -13.11 1.79 -13.38
C VAL A 65 -13.56 2.63 -14.59
N ASP A 66 -13.32 3.94 -14.54
CA ASP A 66 -13.60 4.89 -15.63
C ASP A 66 -12.58 4.76 -16.80
N GLY A 67 -11.72 3.73 -16.81
CA GLY A 67 -10.85 3.37 -17.93
C GLY A 67 -9.40 3.85 -17.86
N LYS A 68 -8.97 4.54 -16.79
CA LYS A 68 -7.55 4.96 -16.66
C LYS A 68 -6.67 3.78 -16.28
N LYS A 69 -5.49 3.69 -16.91
CA LYS A 69 -4.47 2.67 -16.59
C LYS A 69 -4.04 2.75 -15.11
N PRO A 70 -4.09 1.64 -14.33
CA PRO A 70 -3.70 1.64 -12.91
C PRO A 70 -2.31 2.20 -12.63
N ARG A 71 -1.33 1.88 -13.50
CA ARG A 71 0.03 2.41 -13.42
C ARG A 71 0.07 3.95 -13.42
N ASN A 72 -0.75 4.58 -14.27
CA ASN A 72 -0.78 6.04 -14.39
C ASN A 72 -1.47 6.65 -13.16
N VAL A 73 -2.57 6.05 -12.70
CA VAL A 73 -3.28 6.50 -11.49
C VAL A 73 -2.38 6.46 -10.26
N ALA A 74 -1.63 5.37 -10.07
CA ALA A 74 -0.66 5.22 -8.99
C ALA A 74 0.49 6.23 -9.11
N LYS A 75 1.11 6.37 -10.30
CA LYS A 75 2.19 7.33 -10.53
C LYS A 75 1.75 8.77 -10.22
N ASP A 76 0.57 9.17 -10.68
CA ASP A 76 0.04 10.51 -10.43
C ASP A 76 -0.24 10.74 -8.95
N PHE A 77 -0.72 9.71 -8.23
CA PHE A 77 -0.91 9.78 -6.78
C PHE A 77 0.41 9.99 -6.04
N LEU A 78 1.43 9.19 -6.35
CA LEU A 78 2.74 9.30 -5.70
C LEU A 78 3.38 10.66 -5.96
N LYS A 79 3.29 11.20 -7.19
CA LYS A 79 3.74 12.57 -7.52
C LYS A 79 3.01 13.63 -6.70
N ARG A 80 1.68 13.58 -6.63
CA ARG A 80 0.88 14.54 -5.84
C ARG A 80 1.22 14.49 -4.35
N LYS A 81 1.58 13.32 -3.84
CA LYS A 81 2.03 13.12 -2.45
C LYS A 81 3.52 13.39 -2.24
N LYS A 82 4.26 13.82 -3.27
CA LYS A 82 5.71 14.06 -3.24
C LYS A 82 6.52 12.84 -2.78
N LEU A 83 6.06 11.65 -3.17
CA LEU A 83 6.71 10.38 -2.85
C LEU A 83 7.64 9.88 -3.97
N ILE A 84 7.50 10.47 -5.17
CA ILE A 84 8.36 10.32 -6.36
C ILE A 84 8.39 11.63 -7.17
#